data_AF-A0A3M1Z764-F1
#
_entry.id   AF-A0A3M1Z764-F1
#
_cell.length_a   1.000
_cell.length_b   1.000
_cell.length_c   1.000
_cell.angle_alpha   90.00
_cell.angle_beta   90.00
_cell.angle_gamma   90.00
#
_symmetry.space_group_name_H-M   'P 1'
#
loop_
_entity.id
_entity.type
_entity.pdbx_description
1 polymer ?
#
loop_
_entity_poly.entity_id
_entity_poly.type
_entity_poly.pdbx_seq_one_letter_code
_entity_poly.pdbx_strand_id
1 'polypeptide(L)'
;MKSAFKEVHRVLIKGGGFVADSRNRYDLLWKEPHVKIRWVGFWPRRWQAWYVWRRKRIVYDHAQLLSLPELKRYAQQVFGAQAFVGFPLSAAYGRSPQWDVWIRWLEKMPGLGWLGLFFFPSHLLAAQKQLEPESNNTVTEKAG
;
A
#
# COMPACT_ATOMS: atom_id res chain seq x y z
N MET A 1 3.23 -11.38 2.69
CA MET A 1 2.80 -9.97 2.87
C MET A 1 1.73 -9.77 3.93
N LYS A 2 0.63 -10.54 3.95
CA LYS A 2 -0.34 -10.49 5.07
C LYS A 2 0.32 -10.75 6.44
N SER A 3 1.35 -11.60 6.47
CA SER A 3 2.21 -11.84 7.65
C SER A 3 2.93 -10.57 8.12
N ALA A 4 3.48 -9.78 7.20
CA ALA A 4 4.19 -8.54 7.54
C ALA A 4 3.25 -7.50 8.18
N PHE A 5 2.04 -7.31 7.65
CA PHE A 5 1.06 -6.41 8.27
C PHE A 5 0.65 -6.86 9.67
N LYS A 6 0.40 -8.16 9.85
CA LYS A 6 0.10 -8.71 11.18
C LYS A 6 1.24 -8.49 12.17
N GLU A 7 2.48 -8.67 11.71
CA GLU A 7 3.66 -8.46 12.54
C GLU A 7 3.82 -6.99 12.93
N VAL A 8 3.66 -6.07 11.98
CA VAL A 8 3.63 -4.62 12.26
C VAL A 8 2.56 -4.29 13.29
N HIS A 9 1.33 -4.79 13.12
CA HIS A 9 0.25 -4.58 14.08
C HIS A 9 0.57 -5.17 15.46
N ARG A 10 1.23 -6.32 15.53
CA ARG A 10 1.65 -6.97 16.78
C ARG A 10 2.63 -6.09 17.56
N VAL A 11 3.64 -5.51 16.89
CA VAL A 11 4.69 -4.71 17.54
C VAL A 11 4.29 -3.27 17.83
N LEU A 12 3.29 -2.73 17.14
CA LEU A 12 2.78 -1.39 17.42
C LEU A 12 2.16 -1.31 18.81
N ILE A 13 2.47 -0.23 19.53
CA ILE A 13 1.75 0.16 20.75
C ILE A 13 0.29 0.53 20.39
N LYS A 14 -0.60 0.45 21.38
CA LYS A 14 -1.99 0.91 21.21
C LYS A 14 -2.00 2.40 20.82
N GLY A 15 -2.78 2.77 19.81
CA GLY A 15 -2.77 4.13 19.23
C GLY A 15 -1.53 4.47 18.39
N GLY A 16 -0.55 3.56 18.27
CA GLY A 16 0.64 3.75 17.44
C GLY A 16 0.31 3.79 15.95
N GLY A 17 1.02 4.67 15.23
CA GLY A 17 0.89 4.84 13.78
C GLY A 17 1.95 4.04 13.01
N PHE A 18 1.59 3.64 11.79
CA PHE A 18 2.44 2.99 10.81
C PHE A 18 2.31 3.71 9.47
N VAL A 19 3.44 4.08 8.89
CA VAL A 19 3.52 4.66 7.56
C VAL A 19 4.53 3.89 6.75
N ALA A 20 4.16 3.50 5.54
CA ALA A 20 5.04 2.81 4.62
C ALA A 20 4.72 3.17 3.17
N ASP A 21 5.73 3.11 2.32
CA ASP A 21 5.55 3.16 0.89
C ASP A 21 5.53 1.77 0.27
N SER A 22 4.64 1.59 -0.71
CA SER A 22 4.54 0.36 -1.48
C SER A 22 4.61 0.69 -2.96
N ARG A 23 5.53 0.04 -3.68
CA ARG A 23 5.55 0.06 -5.14
C ARG A 23 4.27 -0.59 -5.68
N ASN A 24 3.63 0.06 -6.64
CA ASN A 24 2.46 -0.47 -7.32
C ASN A 24 2.88 -1.57 -8.29
N ARG A 25 2.17 -2.70 -8.25
CA ARG A 25 2.28 -3.74 -9.27
C ARG A 25 2.04 -3.19 -10.68
N TYR A 26 1.03 -2.34 -10.87
CA TYR A 26 0.64 -1.83 -12.19
C TYR A 26 1.37 -0.53 -12.56
N ASP A 27 2.62 -0.38 -12.12
CA ASP A 27 3.47 0.74 -12.52
C ASP A 27 3.64 0.74 -14.05
N LEU A 28 2.95 1.69 -14.70
CA LEU A 28 3.00 1.90 -16.15
C LEU A 28 4.32 2.54 -16.60
N LEU A 29 5.00 3.15 -15.67
CA LEU A 29 5.53 4.47 -15.90
C LEU A 29 7.04 4.40 -15.57
N TRP A 30 7.42 3.53 -14.63
CA TRP A 30 8.78 3.09 -14.37
C TRP A 30 9.02 1.62 -14.72
N LYS A 31 10.29 1.31 -14.97
CA LYS A 31 10.75 -0.07 -15.07
C LYS A 31 10.77 -0.68 -13.66
N GLU A 32 10.35 -1.93 -13.55
CA GLU A 32 10.45 -2.64 -12.29
C GLU A 32 11.93 -2.70 -11.84
N PRO A 33 12.28 -2.26 -10.62
CA PRO A 33 13.66 -1.98 -10.25
C PRO A 33 14.56 -3.23 -10.29
N HIS A 34 14.01 -4.40 -9.97
CA HIS A 34 14.75 -5.66 -9.90
C HIS A 34 15.14 -6.20 -11.27
N VAL A 35 14.26 -6.08 -12.27
CA VAL A 35 14.46 -6.66 -13.61
C VAL A 35 14.74 -5.61 -14.69
N LYS A 36 14.46 -4.34 -14.38
CA LYS A 36 14.49 -3.19 -15.30
C LYS A 36 13.63 -3.42 -16.56
N ILE A 37 12.50 -4.11 -16.41
CA ILE A 37 11.52 -4.41 -17.45
C ILE A 37 10.22 -3.69 -17.10
N ARG A 38 9.53 -3.11 -18.10
CA ARG A 38 8.21 -2.49 -17.92
C ARG A 38 7.12 -3.55 -18.05
N TRP A 39 5.94 -3.27 -17.53
CA TRP A 39 4.72 -4.05 -17.75
C TRP A 39 4.66 -5.44 -17.11
N VAL A 40 5.70 -5.87 -16.39
CA VAL A 40 5.74 -7.19 -15.73
C VAL A 40 4.53 -7.38 -14.82
N GLY A 41 4.16 -6.35 -14.05
CA GLY A 41 3.02 -6.43 -13.15
C GLY A 41 1.65 -6.58 -13.83
N PHE A 42 1.51 -6.24 -15.11
CA PHE A 42 0.26 -6.42 -15.88
C PHE A 42 0.03 -7.87 -16.29
N TRP A 43 1.08 -8.70 -16.31
CA TRP A 43 0.95 -10.11 -16.56
C TRP A 43 0.37 -10.84 -15.33
N PRO A 44 -0.44 -11.90 -15.51
CA PRO A 44 -0.83 -12.79 -14.43
C PRO A 44 0.40 -13.30 -13.68
N ARG A 45 0.35 -13.42 -12.35
CA ARG A 45 1.51 -13.78 -11.50
C ARG A 45 2.26 -15.02 -12.01
N ARG A 46 1.51 -16.05 -12.43
CA ARG A 46 2.05 -17.30 -13.01
C ARG A 46 2.88 -17.10 -14.30
N TRP A 47 2.68 -16.01 -15.02
CA TRP A 47 3.34 -15.72 -16.30
C TRP A 47 4.45 -14.66 -16.17
N GLN A 48 4.55 -13.99 -15.03
CA GLN A 48 5.56 -12.95 -14.82
C GLN A 48 6.98 -13.50 -14.96
N ALA A 49 7.27 -14.64 -14.33
CA ALA A 49 8.59 -15.28 -14.42
C ALA A 49 8.93 -15.67 -15.86
N TRP A 50 7.98 -16.28 -16.58
CA TRP A 50 8.17 -16.63 -17.98
C TRP A 50 8.39 -15.39 -18.87
N TYR A 51 7.60 -14.33 -18.65
CA TYR A 51 7.74 -13.07 -19.39
C TYR A 51 9.10 -12.43 -19.16
N VAL A 52 9.56 -12.34 -17.91
CA VAL A 52 10.88 -11.81 -17.55
C VAL A 52 11.98 -12.65 -18.17
N TRP A 53 11.88 -13.98 -18.06
CA TRP A 53 12.86 -14.90 -18.65
C TRP A 53 12.94 -14.74 -20.17
N ARG A 54 11.79 -14.64 -20.86
CA ARG A 54 11.76 -14.41 -22.31
C ARG A 54 12.42 -13.10 -22.72
N ARG A 55 12.32 -12.05 -21.90
CA ARG A 55 12.83 -10.71 -22.23
C ARG A 55 14.28 -10.48 -21.85
N LYS A 56 14.77 -11.09 -20.77
CA LYS A 56 16.13 -10.83 -20.24
C LYS A 56 16.93 -12.05 -19.83
N ARG A 57 16.37 -13.25 -19.91
CA ARG A 57 17.02 -14.52 -19.50
C ARG A 57 17.51 -14.51 -18.05
N ILE A 58 16.88 -13.73 -17.19
CA ILE A 58 17.16 -13.67 -15.75
C ILE A 58 16.10 -14.41 -14.95
N VAL A 59 16.49 -14.97 -13.81
CA VAL A 59 15.58 -15.56 -12.84
C VAL A 59 14.81 -14.44 -12.15
N TYR A 60 13.49 -14.55 -12.14
CA TYR A 60 12.61 -13.59 -11.47
C TYR A 60 12.15 -14.20 -10.15
N ASP A 61 12.92 -13.94 -9.09
CA ASP A 61 12.50 -14.29 -7.74
C ASP A 61 11.48 -13.25 -7.25
N HIS A 62 10.31 -13.75 -6.89
CA HIS A 62 9.07 -12.98 -6.80
C HIS A 62 9.13 -11.82 -5.78
N ALA A 63 9.47 -10.60 -6.21
CA ALA A 63 9.04 -9.41 -5.50
C ALA A 63 7.51 -9.34 -5.60
N GLN A 64 6.80 -9.74 -4.53
CA GLN A 64 5.34 -9.72 -4.50
C GLN A 64 4.82 -8.28 -4.41
N LEU A 65 4.99 -7.50 -5.48
CA LEU A 65 4.39 -6.18 -5.57
C LEU A 65 2.88 -6.29 -5.42
N LEU A 66 2.33 -5.41 -4.60
CA LEU A 66 0.90 -5.33 -4.36
C LEU A 66 0.29 -4.35 -5.35
N SER A 67 -0.86 -4.72 -5.88
CA SER A 67 -1.75 -3.75 -6.49
C SER A 67 -2.45 -2.93 -5.40
N LEU A 68 -2.92 -1.73 -5.75
CA LEU A 68 -3.69 -0.87 -4.85
C LEU A 68 -4.85 -1.61 -4.14
N PRO A 69 -5.69 -2.42 -4.82
CA PRO A 69 -6.75 -3.15 -4.14
C PRO A 69 -6.23 -4.20 -3.16
N GLU A 70 -5.14 -4.90 -3.48
CA GLU A 70 -4.52 -5.88 -2.58
C GLU A 70 -3.96 -5.19 -1.34
N LEU A 71 -3.25 -4.07 -1.52
CA LEU A 71 -2.68 -3.26 -0.43
C LEU A 71 -3.78 -2.77 0.50
N LYS A 72 -4.82 -2.13 -0.05
CA LYS A 72 -5.96 -1.64 0.72
C LYS A 72 -6.66 -2.77 1.48
N ARG A 73 -6.93 -3.90 0.81
CA ARG A 73 -7.57 -5.06 1.44
C ARG A 73 -6.74 -5.63 2.59
N TYR A 74 -5.43 -5.80 2.41
CA TYR A 74 -4.57 -6.35 3.47
C TYR A 74 -4.43 -5.39 4.65
N ALA A 75 -4.29 -4.09 4.39
CA ALA A 75 -4.23 -3.09 5.44
C ALA A 75 -5.56 -3.03 6.22
N GLN A 76 -6.71 -3.01 5.54
CA GLN A 76 -8.03 -3.00 6.18
C GLN A 76 -8.32 -4.28 6.97
N GLN A 77 -7.83 -5.44 6.51
CA GLN A 77 -7.97 -6.70 7.26
C GLN A 77 -7.21 -6.71 8.59
N VAL A 78 -6.22 -5.84 8.77
CA VAL A 78 -5.35 -5.82 9.96
C VAL A 78 -5.61 -4.61 10.85
N PHE A 79 -5.77 -3.42 10.26
CA PHE A 79 -5.94 -2.15 10.96
C PHE A 79 -7.38 -1.61 10.90
N GLY A 80 -8.29 -2.32 10.22
CA GLY A 80 -9.69 -1.91 10.09
C GLY A 80 -9.85 -0.60 9.32
N ALA A 81 -10.80 0.23 9.77
CA ALA A 81 -11.12 1.51 9.14
C ALA A 81 -10.02 2.57 9.29
N GLN A 82 -9.01 2.35 10.15
CA GLN A 82 -7.90 3.27 10.36
C GLN A 82 -6.79 3.15 9.31
N ALA A 83 -6.93 2.23 8.34
CA ALA A 83 -6.03 2.11 7.20
C ALA A 83 -6.43 3.05 6.06
N PHE A 84 -5.50 3.90 5.64
CA PHE A 84 -5.61 4.81 4.51
C PHE A 84 -4.51 4.54 3.48
N VAL A 85 -4.88 4.53 2.20
CA VAL A 85 -3.94 4.43 1.07
C VAL A 85 -4.14 5.63 0.16
N GLY A 86 -3.07 6.38 -0.09
CA GLY A 86 -3.10 7.61 -0.88
C GLY A 86 -1.83 7.82 -1.70
N PHE A 87 -1.72 8.99 -2.32
CA PHE A 87 -0.53 9.34 -3.07
C PHE A 87 0.64 9.62 -2.13
N PRO A 88 1.86 9.19 -2.50
CA PRO A 88 3.04 9.58 -1.75
C PRO A 88 3.44 11.03 -2.06
N LEU A 89 4.12 11.66 -1.10
CA LEU A 89 4.81 12.93 -1.33
C LEU A 89 5.96 12.70 -2.31
N SER A 90 5.89 13.30 -3.49
CA SER A 90 6.91 13.14 -4.53
C SER A 90 8.23 13.81 -4.13
N ALA A 91 8.20 14.85 -3.29
CA ALA A 91 9.38 15.45 -2.67
C ALA A 91 10.22 14.42 -1.87
N ALA A 92 9.59 13.43 -1.24
CA ALA A 92 10.29 12.38 -0.49
C ALA A 92 11.14 11.45 -1.39
N TYR A 93 10.91 11.49 -2.70
CA TYR A 93 11.64 10.72 -3.71
C TYR A 93 12.56 11.60 -4.57
N GLY A 94 12.89 12.81 -4.10
CA GLY A 94 13.81 13.72 -4.78
C GLY A 94 13.23 14.38 -6.05
N ARG A 95 11.89 14.44 -6.19
CA ARG A 95 11.26 15.18 -7.30
C ARG A 95 11.01 16.64 -6.96
N SER A 96 10.83 17.44 -8.02
CA SER A 96 10.49 18.84 -7.88
C SER A 96 9.12 19.01 -7.19
N PRO A 97 8.98 19.99 -6.27
CA PRO A 97 7.74 20.26 -5.53
C PRO A 97 6.51 20.53 -6.41
N GLN A 98 6.72 20.86 -7.69
CA GLN A 98 5.66 21.08 -8.67
C GLN A 98 4.81 19.83 -8.92
N TRP A 99 5.41 18.63 -8.80
CA TRP A 99 4.66 17.38 -8.89
C TRP A 99 3.66 17.22 -7.75
N ASP A 100 4.00 17.66 -6.54
CA ASP A 100 3.09 17.58 -5.38
C ASP A 100 1.87 18.50 -5.54
N VAL A 101 2.03 19.65 -6.20
CA VAL A 101 0.92 20.56 -6.52
C VAL A 101 -0.07 19.87 -7.45
N TRP A 102 0.44 19.18 -8.48
CA TRP A 102 -0.38 18.49 -9.46
C TRP A 102 -1.08 17.26 -8.86
N ILE A 103 -0.38 16.49 -8.02
CA ILE A 103 -0.95 15.35 -7.29
C ILE A 103 -2.09 15.81 -6.36
N ARG A 104 -1.88 16.89 -5.59
CA ARG A 104 -2.92 17.46 -4.71
C ARG A 104 -4.14 17.97 -5.47
N TRP A 105 -3.93 18.53 -6.66
CA TRP A 105 -5.03 18.91 -7.53
C TRP A 105 -5.82 17.67 -8.00
N LEU A 106 -5.11 16.61 -8.38
CA LEU A 106 -5.71 15.35 -8.83
C LEU A 106 -6.47 14.63 -7.71
N GLU A 107 -5.99 14.70 -6.47
CA GLU A 107 -6.68 14.20 -5.27
C GLU A 107 -8.03 14.86 -5.03
N LYS A 108 -8.20 16.14 -5.39
CA LYS A 108 -9.46 16.88 -5.21
C LYS A 108 -10.54 16.51 -6.23
N MET A 109 -10.18 15.82 -7.31
CA MET A 109 -11.13 15.42 -8.34
C MET A 109 -11.75 14.05 -8.03
N PRO A 110 -13.06 13.97 -7.73
CA PRO A 110 -13.72 12.68 -7.52
C PRO A 110 -13.64 11.84 -8.80
N GLY A 111 -13.30 10.56 -8.66
CA GLY A 111 -13.07 9.63 -9.78
C GLY A 111 -11.66 9.71 -10.37
N LEU A 112 -11.21 10.90 -10.79
CA LEU A 112 -9.87 11.07 -11.39
C LEU A 112 -8.75 10.76 -10.39
N GLY A 113 -8.92 11.18 -9.13
CA GLY A 113 -8.03 10.83 -8.03
C GLY A 113 -7.83 9.32 -7.88
N TRP A 114 -8.93 8.57 -7.98
CA TRP A 114 -8.93 7.12 -7.80
C TRP A 114 -8.27 6.39 -8.98
N LEU A 115 -8.57 6.83 -10.21
CA LEU A 115 -7.91 6.33 -11.41
C LEU A 115 -6.41 6.64 -11.40
N GLY A 116 -6.04 7.86 -11.02
CA GLY A 116 -4.65 8.26 -10.87
C GLY A 116 -3.93 7.36 -9.87
N LEU A 117 -4.55 7.08 -8.72
CA LEU A 117 -3.98 6.21 -7.68
C LEU A 117 -3.79 4.78 -8.20
N PHE A 118 -4.72 4.28 -9.01
CA PHE A 118 -4.66 2.91 -9.55
C PHE A 118 -3.40 2.68 -10.42
N PHE A 119 -2.99 3.69 -11.18
CA PHE A 119 -1.83 3.64 -12.07
C PHE A 119 -0.58 4.31 -11.51
N PHE A 120 -0.69 4.96 -10.35
CA PHE A 120 0.46 5.64 -9.75
C PHE A 120 1.56 4.62 -9.40
N PRO A 121 2.85 4.95 -9.58
CA PRO A 121 3.96 4.00 -9.40
C PRO A 121 4.12 3.48 -7.97
N SER A 122 3.64 4.24 -7.00
CA SER A 122 3.83 4.00 -5.58
C SER A 122 2.61 4.46 -4.78
N HIS A 123 2.38 3.85 -3.64
CA HIS A 123 1.28 4.18 -2.75
C HIS A 123 1.84 4.47 -1.38
N LEU A 124 1.32 5.52 -0.75
CA LEU A 124 1.53 5.76 0.66
C LEU A 124 0.44 5.00 1.43
N LEU A 125 0.87 4.10 2.30
CA LEU A 125 -0.01 3.48 3.28
C LEU A 125 0.23 4.16 4.62
N ALA A 126 -0.83 4.65 5.23
CA ALA A 126 -0.87 5.08 6.62
C ALA A 126 -1.91 4.24 7.37
N ALA A 127 -1.58 3.74 8.54
CA ALA A 127 -2.49 3.00 9.38
C ALA A 127 -2.24 3.30 10.86
N GLN A 128 -3.26 3.13 11.69
CA GLN A 128 -3.13 3.25 13.14
C GLN A 128 -3.67 1.99 13.79
N LYS A 129 -3.02 1.57 14.89
CA LYS A 129 -3.51 0.48 15.72
C LYS A 129 -4.66 1.00 16.58
N GLN A 130 -5.82 0.38 16.42
CA GLN A 130 -7.02 0.73 17.19
C GLN A 130 -6.72 0.65 18.69
N LEU A 131 -7.19 1.66 19.43
CA LEU A 131 -7.43 1.52 20.85
C LEU A 131 -8.59 0.54 20.93
N GLU A 132 -8.39 -0.63 21.55
CA GLU A 132 -9.54 -1.48 21.84
C GLU A 132 -10.55 -0.63 22.61
N PRO A 133 -11.83 -0.65 22.23
CA PRO A 133 -12.83 -0.01 23.07
C PRO A 133 -12.70 -0.66 24.43
N GLU A 134 -12.46 0.14 25.48
CA GLU A 134 -12.61 -0.35 26.84
C GLU A 134 -13.97 -1.04 26.89
N SER A 135 -13.97 -2.36 27.08
CA SER A 135 -15.20 -3.06 27.37
C SER A 135 -15.72 -2.44 28.65
N ASN A 136 -16.75 -1.58 28.54
CA ASN A 136 -17.58 -1.16 29.64
C ASN A 136 -18.28 -2.40 30.21
N ASN A 137 -17.52 -3.27 30.88
CA ASN A 137 -18.05 -4.24 31.81
C ASN A 137 -18.44 -3.43 33.05
N THR A 138 -19.64 -2.86 32.97
CA THR A 138 -20.67 -2.97 34.01
C THR A 138 -20.14 -3.49 35.35
N VAL A 139 -19.57 -2.57 36.13
CA VAL A 139 -19.68 -2.63 37.59
C VAL A 139 -21.04 -2.05 37.95
N THR A 140 -22.09 -2.81 37.63
CA THR A 140 -23.42 -2.64 38.21
C THR A 140 -23.76 -3.96 38.86
N GLU A 141 -24.20 -3.89 40.12
CA GLU A 141 -24.73 -4.98 40.96
C GLU A 141 -23.72 -5.86 41.71
N LYS A 142 -23.11 -5.26 42.75
CA LYS A 142 -23.23 -5.82 44.11
C LYS A 142 -23.55 -4.71 45.10
N ALA A 143 -24.77 -4.20 45.01
CA ALA A 143 -25.49 -3.72 46.18
C ALA A 143 -26.35 -4.92 46.63
N GLY A 144 -25.98 -5.51 47.77
CA GLY A 144 -26.61 -6.67 48.37
C GLY A 144 -25.89 -6.99 49.67
#